data_AF-A0A7J3R0S9-F1
#
_entry.id   AF-A0A7J3R0S9-F1
#
_cell.length_a   1.000
_cell.length_b   1.000
_cell.length_c   1.000
_cell.angle_alpha   90.00
_cell.angle_beta   90.00
_cell.angle_gamma   90.00
#
_symmetry.space_group_name_H-M   'P 1'
#
loop_
_entity.id
_entity.type
_entity.pdbx_description
1 polymer ?
#
loop_
_entity_poly.entity_id
_entity_poly.type
_entity_poly.pdbx_seq_one_letter_code
_entity_poly.pdbx_strand_id
1 'polypeptide(L)'
;MKIEVSALTVVLLVAISVSAVILAEFTPQSSVFLPMLDEVITTLLTVATDILYLIGGGVVFLGAVLVTVRFLRVKLKSPYQPAGVTRFLSGYLTLSLEFFIGAEIIKTTTTRTWEEFSVLILIILSRGLFSLILYLERRWHGKEGAECE
;
A
#
# COMPACT_ATOMS: atom_id res chain seq x y z
N MET A 1 59.73 13.25 26.06
CA MET A 1 58.49 13.92 25.59
C MET A 1 57.38 13.51 26.55
N LYS A 2 57.02 14.37 27.50
CA LYS A 2 56.03 14.06 28.56
C LYS A 2 54.65 14.41 27.99
N ILE A 3 53.82 13.40 27.72
CA ILE A 3 52.46 13.61 27.23
C ILE A 3 51.64 14.06 28.44
N GLU A 4 51.24 15.33 28.50
CA GLU A 4 50.26 15.80 29.48
C GLU A 4 48.89 15.27 29.09
N VAL A 5 48.53 14.10 29.62
CA VAL A 5 47.24 13.46 29.36
C VAL A 5 46.17 14.22 30.15
N SER A 6 45.35 15.01 29.46
CA SER A 6 44.22 15.73 30.07
C SER A 6 43.15 14.73 30.53
N ALA A 7 42.52 14.97 31.68
CA ALA A 7 41.48 14.10 32.24
C ALA A 7 40.37 13.77 31.23
N LEU A 8 40.05 14.69 30.32
CA LEU A 8 39.07 14.50 29.25
C LEU A 8 39.49 13.40 28.26
N THR A 9 40.77 13.31 27.92
CA THR A 9 41.28 12.25 27.01
C THR A 9 41.25 10.88 27.66
N VAL A 10 41.50 10.79 28.97
CA VAL A 10 41.39 9.53 29.72
C VAL A 10 39.94 9.07 29.80
N VAL A 11 39.01 9.97 30.13
CA VAL A 11 37.58 9.67 30.19
C VAL A 11 37.05 9.19 28.82
N LEU A 12 37.47 9.83 27.74
CA LEU A 12 37.04 9.49 26.38
C LEU A 12 37.56 8.12 25.94
N LEU A 13 38.82 7.79 26.26
CA LEU A 13 39.39 6.46 26.01
C LEU A 13 38.67 5.36 26.81
N VAL A 14 38.36 5.62 28.07
CA VAL A 14 37.61 4.68 28.90
C VAL A 14 36.20 4.49 28.34
N ALA A 15 35.50 5.56 27.99
CA ALA A 15 34.15 5.48 27.41
C ALA A 15 34.12 4.68 26.10
N ILE A 16 35.08 4.90 25.20
CA ILE A 16 35.20 4.13 23.95
C ILE A 16 35.48 2.65 24.24
N SER A 17 36.39 2.36 25.18
CA SER A 17 36.72 0.97 25.54
C SER A 17 35.54 0.22 26.13
N VAL A 18 34.77 0.86 27.03
CA VAL A 18 33.56 0.28 27.62
C VAL A 18 32.49 0.07 26.55
N SER A 19 32.29 1.06 25.67
CA SER A 19 31.34 0.93 24.55
C SER A 19 31.73 -0.22 23.62
N ALA A 20 33.01 -0.36 23.28
CA ALA A 20 33.50 -1.44 22.42
C ALA A 20 33.30 -2.82 23.05
N VAL A 21 33.53 -2.98 24.36
CA VAL A 21 33.29 -4.24 25.08
C VAL A 21 31.81 -4.58 25.11
N ILE A 22 30.94 -3.61 25.38
CA ILE A 22 29.48 -3.80 25.35
C ILE A 22 29.02 -4.22 23.95
N LEU A 23 29.52 -3.56 22.89
CA LEU A 23 29.20 -3.95 21.51
C LEU A 23 29.72 -5.36 21.18
N ALA A 24 30.93 -5.73 21.63
CA ALA A 24 31.51 -7.05 21.33
C ALA A 24 30.70 -8.20 21.93
N GLU A 25 30.16 -8.04 23.14
CA GLU A 25 29.31 -9.02 23.81
C GLU A 25 27.87 -9.04 23.25
N PHE A 26 27.37 -7.89 22.79
CA PHE A 26 26.02 -7.78 22.22
C PHE A 26 25.93 -8.18 20.73
N THR A 27 27.04 -8.11 20.00
CA THR A 27 27.16 -8.49 18.57
C THR A 27 26.79 -9.97 18.30
N PRO A 28 27.29 -10.98 19.04
CA PRO A 28 26.97 -12.38 18.74
C PRO A 28 25.50 -12.73 18.97
N GLN A 29 24.80 -12.03 19.86
CA GLN A 29 23.37 -12.25 20.09
C GLN A 29 22.49 -11.51 19.08
N SER A 30 22.89 -10.30 18.67
CA SER A 30 22.16 -9.53 17.65
C SER A 30 22.35 -10.09 16.24
N SER A 31 23.51 -10.67 15.91
CA SER A 31 23.77 -11.28 14.60
C SER A 31 22.89 -12.50 14.28
N VAL A 32 22.37 -13.18 15.31
CA VAL A 32 21.42 -14.31 15.14
C VAL A 32 19.97 -13.85 15.22
N PHE A 33 19.65 -12.92 16.14
CA PHE A 33 18.28 -12.45 16.34
C PHE A 33 17.77 -11.55 15.20
N LEU A 34 18.60 -10.62 14.71
CA LEU A 34 18.21 -9.67 13.67
C LEU A 34 17.80 -10.34 12.34
N PRO A 35 18.55 -11.31 11.77
CA PRO A 35 18.13 -11.97 10.54
C PRO A 35 16.89 -12.84 10.71
N MET A 36 16.74 -13.52 11.86
CA MET A 36 15.52 -14.29 12.14
C MET A 36 14.29 -13.38 12.21
N LEU A 37 14.42 -12.21 12.83
CA LEU A 37 13.33 -11.23 12.91
C LEU A 37 13.01 -10.65 11.53
N ASP A 38 14.03 -10.32 10.73
CA ASP A 38 13.86 -9.80 9.37
C ASP A 38 13.12 -10.80 8.47
N GLU A 39 13.46 -12.10 8.55
CA GLU A 39 12.79 -13.17 7.79
C GLU A 39 11.31 -13.34 8.22
N VAL A 40 11.02 -13.30 9.52
CA VAL A 40 9.63 -13.37 10.02
C VAL A 40 8.83 -12.15 9.59
N ILE A 41 9.40 -10.94 9.71
CA ILE A 41 8.74 -9.69 9.32
C ILE A 41 8.46 -9.70 7.82
N THR A 42 9.47 -9.95 6.99
CA THR A 42 9.31 -9.97 5.53
C THR A 42 8.29 -11.01 5.07
N THR A 43 8.29 -12.20 5.68
CA THR A 43 7.28 -13.24 5.40
C THR A 43 5.87 -12.77 5.77
N LEU A 44 5.69 -12.21 6.97
CA LEU A 44 4.39 -11.73 7.44
C LEU A 44 3.85 -10.59 6.56
N LEU A 45 4.71 -9.64 6.20
CA LEU A 45 4.36 -8.52 5.33
C LEU A 45 3.97 -9.00 3.93
N THR A 46 4.72 -9.94 3.36
CA THR A 46 4.42 -10.51 2.04
C THR A 46 3.07 -11.21 2.04
N VAL A 47 2.79 -12.03 3.05
CA VAL A 47 1.49 -12.70 3.19
C VAL A 47 0.35 -11.70 3.35
N ALA A 48 0.54 -10.64 4.16
CA ALA A 48 -0.46 -9.59 4.33
C ALA A 48 -0.74 -8.84 3.02
N THR A 49 0.31 -8.51 2.24
CA THR A 49 0.18 -7.89 0.92
C THR A 49 -0.61 -8.77 -0.05
N ASP A 50 -0.31 -10.07 -0.12
CA ASP A 50 -1.03 -10.98 -1.01
C ASP A 50 -2.50 -11.13 -0.62
N ILE A 51 -2.80 -11.21 0.68
CA ILE A 51 -4.19 -11.23 1.18
C ILE A 51 -4.93 -9.96 0.76
N LEU A 52 -4.30 -8.79 0.87
CA LEU A 52 -4.92 -7.52 0.47
C LEU A 52 -5.15 -7.46 -1.04
N TYR A 53 -4.23 -7.96 -1.87
CA TYR A 53 -4.48 -8.09 -3.31
C TYR A 53 -5.64 -9.03 -3.62
N LEU A 54 -5.74 -10.14 -2.90
CA LEU A 54 -6.80 -11.13 -3.07
C LEU A 54 -8.17 -10.55 -2.68
N ILE A 55 -8.24 -9.84 -1.55
CA ILE A 55 -9.45 -9.13 -1.10
C ILE A 55 -9.81 -8.02 -2.08
N GLY A 56 -8.86 -7.15 -2.44
CA GLY A 56 -9.09 -6.05 -3.39
C GLY A 56 -9.60 -6.57 -4.73
N GLY A 57 -8.90 -7.53 -5.33
CA GLY A 57 -9.31 -8.19 -6.57
C GLY A 57 -10.68 -8.86 -6.46
N GLY A 58 -10.95 -9.55 -5.35
CA GLY A 58 -12.24 -10.17 -5.06
C GLY A 58 -13.39 -9.16 -5.01
N VAL A 59 -13.18 -8.01 -4.36
CA VAL A 59 -14.18 -6.92 -4.29
C VAL A 59 -14.46 -6.35 -5.68
N VAL A 60 -13.44 -6.06 -6.50
CA VAL A 60 -13.66 -5.59 -7.88
C VAL A 60 -14.48 -6.60 -8.65
N PHE A 61 -14.08 -7.87 -8.60
CA PHE A 61 -14.71 -8.93 -9.36
C PHE A 61 -16.18 -9.10 -8.95
N LEU A 62 -16.46 -9.27 -7.66
CA LEU A 62 -17.82 -9.42 -7.14
C LEU A 62 -18.66 -8.17 -7.40
N GLY A 63 -18.10 -6.98 -7.20
CA GLY A 63 -18.77 -5.71 -7.48
C GLY A 63 -19.15 -5.57 -8.96
N ALA A 64 -18.23 -5.88 -9.87
CA ALA A 64 -18.47 -5.85 -11.31
C ALA A 64 -19.54 -6.86 -11.73
N VAL A 65 -19.46 -8.11 -11.25
CA VAL A 65 -20.45 -9.16 -11.56
C VAL A 65 -21.84 -8.75 -11.06
N LEU A 66 -21.97 -8.33 -9.80
CA LEU A 66 -23.25 -8.01 -9.17
C LEU A 66 -23.93 -6.82 -9.86
N VAL A 67 -23.17 -5.77 -10.18
CA VAL A 67 -23.66 -4.61 -10.94
C VAL A 67 -24.09 -5.01 -12.35
N THR A 68 -23.30 -5.85 -13.03
CA THR A 68 -23.59 -6.32 -14.40
C THR A 68 -24.88 -7.13 -14.45
N VAL A 69 -25.05 -8.09 -13.52
CA VAL A 69 -26.28 -8.88 -13.40
C VAL A 69 -27.49 -7.98 -13.12
N ARG A 70 -27.34 -6.98 -12.24
CA ARG A 70 -28.41 -6.03 -11.93
C ARG A 70 -28.77 -5.17 -13.14
N PHE A 71 -27.77 -4.69 -13.87
CA PHE A 71 -27.95 -3.92 -15.10
C PHE A 71 -28.73 -4.72 -16.16
N LEU A 72 -28.32 -5.98 -16.41
CA LEU A 72 -28.99 -6.88 -17.35
C LEU A 72 -30.46 -7.12 -16.94
N ARG A 73 -30.73 -7.41 -15.66
CA ARG A 73 -32.10 -7.60 -15.17
C ARG A 73 -32.99 -6.37 -15.35
N VAL A 74 -32.47 -5.17 -15.07
CA VAL A 74 -33.23 -3.93 -15.23
C VAL A 74 -33.52 -3.66 -16.72
N LYS A 75 -32.52 -3.83 -17.58
CA LYS A 75 -32.66 -3.60 -19.03
C LYS A 75 -33.62 -4.60 -19.69
N LEU A 76 -33.64 -5.85 -19.23
CA LEU A 76 -34.58 -6.89 -19.66
C LEU A 76 -36.03 -6.61 -19.21
N LYS A 77 -36.22 -6.00 -18.04
CA LYS A 77 -37.57 -5.77 -17.46
C LYS A 77 -38.20 -4.45 -17.94
N SER A 78 -37.40 -3.42 -18.20
CA SER A 78 -37.90 -2.13 -18.70
C SER A 78 -36.78 -1.39 -19.45
N PRO A 79 -36.80 -1.37 -20.80
CA PRO A 79 -35.70 -0.83 -21.60
C PRO A 79 -35.50 0.70 -21.45
N TYR A 80 -36.49 1.42 -20.93
CA TYR A 80 -36.51 2.89 -20.87
C TYR A 80 -36.18 3.50 -19.49
N GLN A 81 -35.96 2.69 -18.44
CA GLN A 81 -35.65 3.23 -17.11
C GLN A 81 -34.15 3.41 -16.85
N PRO A 82 -33.71 4.54 -16.28
CA PRO A 82 -32.34 4.72 -15.84
C PRO A 82 -32.03 3.77 -14.68
N ALA A 83 -31.13 2.83 -14.90
CA ALA A 83 -30.90 1.71 -13.97
C ALA A 83 -30.22 2.11 -12.65
N GLY A 84 -29.67 3.33 -12.52
CA GLY A 84 -29.02 3.82 -11.28
C GLY A 84 -27.83 2.98 -10.78
N VAL A 85 -27.39 1.97 -11.54
CA VAL A 85 -26.41 0.95 -11.12
C VAL A 85 -24.97 1.47 -11.05
N THR A 86 -24.69 2.60 -11.70
CA THR A 86 -23.36 3.24 -11.73
C THR A 86 -22.88 3.68 -10.35
N ARG A 87 -23.79 4.08 -9.46
CA ARG A 87 -23.46 4.47 -8.08
C ARG A 87 -22.93 3.31 -7.25
N PHE A 88 -23.53 2.12 -7.41
CA PHE A 88 -23.08 0.92 -6.70
C PHE A 88 -21.71 0.46 -7.20
N LEU A 89 -21.48 0.51 -8.51
CA LEU A 89 -20.18 0.17 -9.11
C LEU A 89 -19.06 1.07 -8.57
N SER A 90 -19.31 2.39 -8.51
CA SER A 90 -18.33 3.34 -7.99
C SER A 90 -17.95 3.02 -6.54
N GLY A 91 -18.90 2.60 -5.70
CA GLY A 91 -18.63 2.23 -4.31
C GLY A 91 -17.71 1.00 -4.18
N TYR A 92 -17.98 -0.06 -4.95
CA TYR A 92 -17.13 -1.27 -4.93
C TYR A 92 -15.74 -1.00 -5.50
N LEU A 93 -15.62 -0.15 -6.53
CA LEU A 93 -14.34 0.23 -7.10
C LEU A 93 -13.50 1.05 -6.11
N THR A 94 -14.09 2.04 -5.43
CA THR A 94 -13.38 2.83 -4.41
C THR A 94 -12.89 1.93 -3.27
N LEU A 95 -13.73 1.03 -2.75
CA LEU A 95 -13.36 0.11 -1.68
C LEU A 95 -12.18 -0.80 -2.09
N SER A 96 -12.20 -1.32 -3.32
CA SER A 96 -11.07 -2.11 -3.81
C SER A 96 -9.79 -1.28 -3.94
N LEU A 97 -9.89 -0.01 -4.34
CA LEU A 97 -8.72 0.86 -4.47
C LEU A 97 -8.06 1.10 -3.11
N GLU A 98 -8.85 1.26 -2.04
CA GLU A 98 -8.33 1.36 -0.68
C GLU A 98 -7.52 0.12 -0.27
N PHE A 99 -8.02 -1.08 -0.60
CA PHE A 99 -7.28 -2.33 -0.35
C PHE A 99 -5.99 -2.44 -1.18
N PHE A 100 -6.03 -2.06 -2.46
CA PHE A 100 -4.82 -2.06 -3.30
C PHE A 100 -3.79 -1.05 -2.81
N ILE A 101 -4.19 0.16 -2.43
CA ILE A 101 -3.27 1.15 -1.85
C ILE A 101 -2.66 0.61 -0.56
N GLY A 102 -3.44 -0.05 0.31
CA GLY A 102 -2.93 -0.69 1.51
C GLY A 102 -1.89 -1.78 1.23
N ALA A 103 -2.17 -2.65 0.24
CA ALA A 103 -1.23 -3.70 -0.18
C ALA A 103 0.11 -3.12 -0.65
N GLU A 104 0.02 -2.03 -1.41
CA GLU A 104 1.17 -1.37 -2.02
C GLU A 104 2.00 -0.62 -0.99
N ILE A 105 1.37 0.08 -0.02
CA ILE A 105 2.08 0.70 1.11
C ILE A 105 2.90 -0.35 1.86
N ILE A 106 2.31 -1.52 2.18
CA ILE A 106 3.05 -2.60 2.85
C ILE A 106 4.18 -3.11 1.97
N LYS A 107 3.94 -3.32 0.67
CA LYS A 107 4.96 -3.80 -0.27
C LYS A 107 6.15 -2.87 -0.38
N THR A 108 5.94 -1.56 -0.27
CA THR A 108 7.02 -0.56 -0.30
C THR A 108 7.96 -0.66 0.89
N THR A 109 7.52 -1.22 2.02
CA THR A 109 8.38 -1.44 3.20
C THR A 109 9.28 -2.67 3.05
N THR A 110 8.92 -3.61 2.18
CA THR A 110 9.70 -4.82 1.90
C THR A 110 10.63 -4.64 0.69
N THR A 111 10.22 -3.82 -0.27
CA THR A 111 10.94 -3.60 -1.53
C THR A 111 11.99 -2.49 -1.37
N ARG A 112 13.25 -2.86 -1.11
CA ARG A 112 14.35 -1.88 -0.91
C ARG A 112 14.99 -1.35 -2.20
N THR A 113 14.62 -1.89 -3.37
CA THR A 113 15.21 -1.48 -4.66
C THR A 113 14.36 -0.43 -5.37
N TRP A 114 15.01 0.67 -5.77
CA TRP A 114 14.37 1.81 -6.44
C TRP A 114 13.63 1.44 -7.74
N GLU A 115 14.14 0.47 -8.51
CA GLU A 115 13.53 0.06 -9.79
C GLU A 115 12.15 -0.58 -9.58
N GLU A 116 12.04 -1.59 -8.73
CA GLU A 116 10.78 -2.29 -8.44
C GLU A 116 9.74 -1.36 -7.80
N PHE A 117 10.18 -0.49 -6.89
CA PHE A 117 9.34 0.54 -6.28
C PHE A 117 8.76 1.51 -7.32
N SER A 118 9.57 1.94 -8.31
CA SER A 118 9.14 2.89 -9.34
C SER A 118 8.08 2.32 -10.29
N VAL A 119 8.15 1.03 -10.60
CA VAL A 119 7.16 0.35 -11.46
C VAL A 119 5.86 0.17 -10.71
N LEU A 120 5.91 -0.20 -9.42
CA LEU A 120 4.73 -0.35 -8.57
C LEU A 120 3.95 0.96 -8.44
N ILE A 121 4.63 2.05 -8.07
CA ILE A 121 3.98 3.35 -7.89
C ILE A 121 3.34 3.85 -9.20
N LEU A 122 3.98 3.59 -10.35
CA LEU A 122 3.46 3.95 -11.67
C LEU A 122 2.15 3.21 -12.00
N ILE A 123 2.09 1.91 -11.73
CA ILE A 123 0.90 1.08 -11.98
C ILE A 123 -0.28 1.54 -11.12
N ILE A 124 -0.03 1.82 -9.84
CA ILE A 124 -1.06 2.30 -8.91
C ILE A 124 -1.58 3.67 -9.36
N LEU A 125 -0.67 4.61 -9.66
CA LEU A 125 -1.03 5.95 -10.11
C LEU A 125 -1.81 5.91 -11.42
N SER A 126 -1.37 5.10 -12.38
CA SER A 126 -2.07 4.93 -13.65
C SER A 126 -3.50 4.42 -13.43
N ARG A 127 -3.69 3.38 -12.59
CA ARG A 127 -5.01 2.82 -12.28
C ARG A 127 -5.90 3.82 -11.55
N GLY A 128 -5.36 4.53 -10.57
CA GLY A 128 -6.07 5.58 -9.84
C GLY A 128 -6.50 6.71 -10.77
N LEU A 129 -5.62 7.16 -11.66
CA LEU A 129 -5.87 8.23 -12.60
C LEU A 129 -6.95 7.85 -13.62
N PHE A 130 -6.89 6.66 -14.23
CA PHE A 130 -7.92 6.19 -15.15
C PHE A 130 -9.29 6.05 -14.47
N SER A 131 -9.33 5.45 -13.29
CA SER A 131 -10.58 5.31 -12.52
C SER A 131 -11.15 6.68 -12.11
N LEU A 132 -10.28 7.63 -11.76
CA LEU A 132 -10.68 8.98 -11.39
C LEU A 132 -11.22 9.76 -12.58
N ILE A 133 -10.58 9.67 -13.75
CA ILE A 133 -11.05 10.31 -14.99
C ILE A 133 -12.45 9.80 -15.34
N LEU A 134 -12.66 8.48 -15.36
CA LEU A 134 -13.98 7.89 -15.63
C LEU A 134 -15.05 8.29 -14.60
N TYR A 135 -14.64 8.46 -13.34
CA TYR A 135 -15.53 8.97 -12.29
C TYR A 135 -15.91 10.43 -12.54
N LEU A 136 -14.95 11.29 -12.89
CA LEU A 136 -15.16 12.71 -13.15
C LEU A 136 -16.00 12.94 -14.40
N GLU A 137 -15.71 12.22 -15.49
CA GLU A 137 -16.49 12.26 -16.73
C GLU A 137 -17.97 11.95 -16.47
N ARG A 138 -18.23 10.87 -15.72
CA ARG A 138 -19.60 10.49 -15.36
C ARG A 138 -20.29 11.53 -14.46
N ARG A 139 -19.54 12.22 -13.59
CA ARG A 139 -20.09 13.27 -12.73
C ARG A 139 -20.38 14.55 -13.51
N TRP A 140 -19.55 14.89 -14.48
CA TRP A 140 -19.72 16.08 -15.31
C TRP A 140 -20.93 15.93 -16.23
N HIS A 141 -21.03 14.80 -16.94
CA HIS A 141 -22.20 14.48 -17.78
C HIS A 141 -23.49 14.25 -16.99
N GLY A 142 -23.40 13.99 -15.68
CA GLY A 142 -24.57 13.93 -14.81
C GLY A 142 -25.13 15.31 -14.41
N LYS A 143 -24.35 16.40 -14.53
CA LYS A 143 -24.80 17.76 -14.19
C LYS A 143 -25.44 18.49 -15.37
N GLU A 144 -25.00 18.21 -16.59
CA GLU A 144 -25.53 18.83 -17.81
C GLU A 144 -26.99 18.42 -18.12
N GLY A 145 -27.48 17.33 -17.54
CA GLY A 145 -28.89 16.92 -17.62
C GLY A 145 -29.83 17.55 -16.59
N ALA A 146 -29.31 18.35 -15.64
CA ALA A 146 -30.09 18.96 -14.56
C ALA A 146 -30.29 20.48 -14.72
N GLU A 147 -29.71 21.10 -15.75
CA GLU A 147 -29.86 22.53 -16.06
C GLU A 147 -30.87 22.79 -17.19
N CYS A 148 -31.66 21.78 -17.58
CA CYS A 148 -32.76 21.89 -18.54
C CYS A 148 -34.15 21.53 -17.94
N GLU A 149 -34.30 21.57 -16.61
CA GLU A 149 -35.61 21.54 -15.96
C GLU A 149 -35.85 22.83 -15.15
#